data_AF-A0A956ZU36-F1
#
_entry.id   AF-A0A956ZU36-F1
#
_cell.length_a   1.000
_cell.length_b   1.000
_cell.length_c   1.000
_cell.angle_alpha   90.00
_cell.angle_beta   90.00
_cell.angle_gamma   90.00
#
_symmetry.space_group_name_H-M   'P 1'
#
loop_
_entity.id
_entity.type
_entity.pdbx_description
1 polymer ?
#
loop_
_entity_poly.entity_id
_entity_poly.type
_entity_poly.pdbx_seq_one_letter_code
_entity_poly.pdbx_strand_id
1 'polypeptide(L)'
;MSNVTERIERDLGIDGLVSRLVSLSPTDLQSLLLEVYQGQSQKKSAPDVLTDYLQNRFVRPAAIQSKILLELNTLFLEQLPQSFEVLELSPVCPLGTTSVVAELDQDWSVSTSRNTEVVSDATNVLALEAAVRRKTQLKANAKSLELIHLAANHRFLRPQFYNNPKFLPHFQMISLVSAGRDRGNLSFEIEALLEHLRFYLAALRAFLGEAYRLEVQLTDFHAYDRSQWLEAQLLQVLADEFPEVSCRFKPERESGRNYYRDLCFHLYLTDTLGNAYQIADGGSVDWTANLLSNAKERLLISGLSSERLCLEKVFPG
;
A
#
# COMPACT_ATOMS: atom_id res chain seq x y z
N MET A 1 -11.01 1.91 26.22
CA MET A 1 -12.05 1.08 25.58
C MET A 1 -13.04 2.01 24.92
N SER A 2 -13.76 1.58 23.89
CA SER A 2 -14.72 2.47 23.24
C SER A 2 -16.01 2.54 24.08
N ASN A 3 -16.69 3.68 24.06
CA ASN A 3 -18.00 3.85 24.72
C ASN A 3 -19.02 2.77 24.28
N VAL A 4 -18.85 2.21 23.07
CA VAL A 4 -19.70 1.15 22.53
C VAL A 4 -19.43 -0.18 23.23
N THR A 5 -18.15 -0.55 23.44
CA THR A 5 -17.80 -1.82 24.11
C THR A 5 -18.23 -1.84 25.57
N GLU A 6 -18.11 -0.72 26.28
CA GLU A 6 -18.55 -0.60 27.68
C GLU A 6 -20.06 -0.74 27.83
N ARG A 7 -20.83 -0.22 26.87
CA ARG A 7 -22.29 -0.42 26.80
C ARG A 7 -22.63 -1.90 26.61
N ILE A 8 -21.97 -2.57 25.67
CA ILE A 8 -22.24 -3.99 25.39
C ILE A 8 -21.94 -4.87 26.61
N GLU A 9 -20.84 -4.62 27.30
CA GLU A 9 -20.48 -5.32 28.55
C GLU A 9 -21.59 -5.20 29.60
N ARG A 10 -22.11 -3.98 29.79
CA ARG A 10 -23.20 -3.70 30.73
C ARG A 10 -24.50 -4.39 30.33
N ASP A 11 -24.89 -4.30 29.06
CA ASP A 11 -26.15 -4.87 28.55
C ASP A 11 -26.16 -6.40 28.65
N LEU A 12 -25.00 -7.04 28.49
CA LEU A 12 -24.84 -8.49 28.61
C LEU A 12 -24.55 -8.96 30.04
N GLY A 13 -24.20 -8.06 30.96
CA GLY A 13 -23.80 -8.38 32.33
C GLY A 13 -22.49 -9.18 32.41
N ILE A 14 -21.57 -8.97 31.46
CA ILE A 14 -20.28 -9.68 31.39
C ILE A 14 -19.14 -8.69 31.55
N ASP A 15 -18.59 -8.62 32.75
CA ASP A 15 -17.46 -7.74 33.07
C ASP A 15 -16.20 -8.12 32.30
N GLY A 16 -15.60 -7.12 31.64
CA GLY A 16 -14.36 -7.28 30.88
C GLY A 16 -14.48 -8.23 29.69
N LEU A 17 -15.64 -8.26 29.03
CA LEU A 17 -15.92 -9.08 27.85
C LEU A 17 -14.78 -9.02 26.83
N VAL A 18 -14.31 -7.82 26.46
CA VAL A 18 -13.24 -7.69 25.45
C VAL A 18 -11.95 -8.36 25.91
N SER A 19 -11.53 -8.11 27.16
CA SER A 19 -10.32 -8.72 27.71
C SER A 19 -10.42 -10.25 27.79
N ARG A 20 -11.61 -10.77 28.11
CA ARG A 20 -11.88 -12.21 28.11
C ARG A 20 -11.78 -12.80 26.71
N LEU A 21 -12.35 -12.13 25.69
CA LEU A 21 -12.26 -12.57 24.30
C LEU A 21 -10.82 -12.54 23.77
N VAL A 22 -10.05 -11.50 24.11
CA VAL A 22 -8.62 -11.40 23.75
C VAL A 22 -7.77 -12.49 24.42
N SER A 23 -8.18 -12.97 25.61
CA SER A 23 -7.47 -14.04 26.31
C SER A 23 -7.67 -15.44 25.72
N LEU A 24 -8.63 -15.61 24.80
CA LEU A 24 -8.85 -16.88 24.11
C LEU A 24 -7.72 -17.19 23.12
N SER A 25 -7.52 -18.47 22.83
CA SER A 25 -6.68 -18.83 21.69
C SER A 25 -7.29 -18.30 20.39
N PRO A 26 -6.50 -17.93 19.37
CA PRO A 26 -7.03 -17.46 18.09
C PRO A 26 -8.02 -18.44 17.47
N THR A 27 -7.79 -19.75 17.61
CA THR A 27 -8.67 -20.80 17.09
C THR A 27 -10.01 -20.86 17.82
N ASP A 28 -10.02 -20.72 19.15
CA ASP A 28 -11.26 -20.71 19.94
C ASP A 28 -12.06 -19.44 19.66
N LEU A 29 -11.40 -18.28 19.60
CA LEU A 29 -12.03 -17.01 19.25
C LEU A 29 -12.65 -17.08 17.85
N GLN A 30 -11.92 -17.62 16.86
CA GLN A 30 -12.47 -17.84 15.52
C GLN A 30 -13.71 -18.74 15.56
N SER A 31 -13.66 -19.84 16.30
CA SER A 31 -14.79 -20.78 16.39
C SER A 31 -16.03 -20.11 17.00
N LEU A 32 -15.83 -19.32 18.07
CA LEU A 32 -16.87 -18.51 18.69
C LEU A 32 -17.46 -17.49 17.72
N LEU A 33 -16.60 -16.73 17.02
CA LEU A 33 -17.06 -15.72 16.07
C LEU A 33 -17.83 -16.34 14.89
N LEU A 34 -17.43 -17.53 14.42
CA LEU A 34 -18.16 -18.25 13.38
C LEU A 34 -19.57 -18.64 13.84
N GLU A 35 -19.72 -19.16 15.06
CA GLU A 35 -21.02 -19.48 15.65
C GLU A 35 -21.90 -18.22 15.78
N VAL A 36 -21.31 -17.11 16.25
CA VAL A 36 -22.00 -15.81 16.34
C VAL A 36 -22.49 -15.34 14.96
N TYR A 37 -21.63 -15.35 13.94
CA TYR A 37 -22.02 -14.94 12.58
C TYR A 37 -23.03 -15.89 11.93
N GLN A 38 -22.99 -17.19 12.25
CA GLN A 38 -24.02 -18.15 11.84
C GLN A 38 -25.38 -17.79 12.45
N GLY A 39 -25.44 -17.55 13.76
CA GLY A 39 -26.67 -17.12 14.43
C GLY A 39 -27.21 -15.77 13.92
N GLN A 40 -26.33 -14.84 13.55
CA GLN A 40 -26.75 -13.56 12.96
C GLN A 40 -27.26 -13.70 11.54
N SER A 41 -26.64 -14.54 10.71
CA SER A 41 -27.09 -14.74 9.32
C SER A 41 -28.42 -15.49 9.24
N GLN A 42 -28.70 -16.43 10.15
CA GLN A 42 -30.00 -17.14 10.23
C GLN A 42 -31.20 -16.22 10.55
N LYS A 43 -30.95 -15.05 11.14
CA LYS A 43 -31.99 -14.05 11.43
C LYS A 43 -32.31 -13.15 10.23
N LYS A 44 -31.52 -13.21 9.15
CA LYS A 44 -31.67 -12.34 7.98
C LYS A 44 -32.58 -12.98 6.94
N SER A 45 -33.46 -12.16 6.37
CA SER A 45 -34.20 -12.47 5.15
C SER A 45 -33.46 -11.95 3.91
N ALA A 46 -33.85 -12.40 2.71
CA ALA A 46 -33.28 -11.88 1.47
C ALA A 46 -33.47 -10.35 1.29
N PRO A 47 -34.63 -9.75 1.64
CA PRO A 47 -34.79 -8.29 1.67
C PRO A 47 -33.84 -7.57 2.64
N ASP A 48 -33.51 -8.17 3.79
CA ASP A 48 -32.54 -7.58 4.73
C ASP A 48 -31.15 -7.52 4.10
N VAL A 49 -30.75 -8.59 3.41
CA VAL A 49 -29.46 -8.63 2.70
C VAL A 49 -29.40 -7.57 1.59
N LEU A 50 -30.49 -7.37 0.84
CA LEU A 50 -30.56 -6.30 -0.15
C LEU A 50 -30.46 -4.92 0.50
N THR A 51 -31.12 -4.73 1.64
CA THR A 51 -31.05 -3.47 2.41
C THR A 51 -29.62 -3.20 2.87
N ASP A 52 -28.93 -4.19 3.41
CA ASP A 52 -27.52 -4.09 3.79
C ASP A 52 -26.64 -3.71 2.59
N TYR A 53 -26.85 -4.36 1.43
CA TYR A 53 -26.12 -4.06 0.20
C TYR A 53 -26.31 -2.61 -0.29
N LEU A 54 -27.49 -2.03 -0.08
CA LEU A 54 -27.77 -0.64 -0.43
C LEU A 54 -27.10 0.36 0.53
N GLN A 55 -26.91 -0.02 1.79
CA GLN A 55 -26.39 0.86 2.85
C GLN A 55 -24.89 0.72 3.11
N ASN A 56 -24.28 -0.41 2.71
CA ASN A 56 -22.88 -0.70 2.98
C ASN A 56 -21.97 -0.26 1.84
N ARG A 57 -21.16 0.78 2.09
CA ARG A 57 -20.20 1.33 1.11
C ARG A 57 -19.12 0.34 0.66
N PHE A 58 -18.81 -0.69 1.44
CA PHE A 58 -17.74 -1.65 1.13
C PHE A 58 -18.09 -2.67 0.05
N VAL A 59 -19.40 -2.88 -0.19
CA VAL A 59 -19.89 -3.95 -1.08
C VAL A 59 -20.49 -3.42 -2.37
N ARG A 60 -20.44 -2.10 -2.58
CA ARG A 60 -20.95 -1.46 -3.79
C ARG A 60 -19.97 -1.73 -4.96
N PRO A 61 -20.45 -1.80 -6.19
CA PRO A 61 -19.56 -1.84 -7.35
C PRO A 61 -18.68 -0.60 -7.39
N ALA A 62 -17.45 -0.74 -7.89
CA ALA A 62 -16.60 0.42 -8.16
C ALA A 62 -17.28 1.32 -9.21
N ALA A 63 -17.15 2.64 -9.05
CA ALA A 63 -17.77 3.61 -9.97
C ALA A 63 -17.07 3.66 -11.34
N ILE A 64 -15.86 3.12 -11.43
CA ILE A 64 -15.05 3.14 -12.65
C ILE A 64 -15.49 2.09 -13.67
N GLN A 65 -15.40 2.42 -14.96
CA GLN A 65 -15.64 1.47 -16.03
C GLN A 65 -14.53 0.42 -16.10
N SER A 66 -14.88 -0.86 -15.96
CA SER A 66 -13.91 -1.97 -15.91
C SER A 66 -13.00 -2.04 -17.14
N LYS A 67 -13.48 -1.64 -18.32
CA LYS A 67 -12.69 -1.65 -19.56
C LYS A 67 -11.49 -0.69 -19.48
N ILE A 68 -11.71 0.52 -18.96
CA ILE A 68 -10.66 1.54 -18.83
C ILE A 68 -9.62 1.08 -17.80
N LEU A 69 -10.08 0.49 -16.69
CA LEU A 69 -9.18 -0.06 -15.68
C LEU A 69 -8.33 -1.20 -16.25
N LEU A 70 -8.90 -2.07 -17.08
CA LEU A 70 -8.17 -3.16 -17.73
C LEU A 70 -7.12 -2.64 -18.72
N GLU A 71 -7.46 -1.65 -19.56
CA GLU A 71 -6.52 -1.01 -20.49
C GLU A 71 -5.33 -0.41 -19.74
N LEU A 72 -5.59 0.28 -18.63
CA LEU A 72 -4.54 0.82 -17.77
C LEU A 72 -3.66 -0.30 -17.20
N ASN A 73 -4.26 -1.37 -16.69
CA ASN A 73 -3.53 -2.49 -16.12
C ASN A 73 -2.59 -3.13 -17.15
N THR A 74 -3.08 -3.38 -18.37
CA THR A 74 -2.28 -3.95 -19.45
C THR A 74 -1.08 -3.04 -19.78
N LEU A 75 -1.31 -1.74 -19.94
CA LEU A 75 -0.24 -0.79 -20.22
C LEU A 75 0.82 -0.77 -19.12
N PHE A 76 0.41 -0.79 -17.85
CA PHE A 76 1.36 -0.85 -16.75
C PHE A 76 2.17 -2.15 -16.74
N LEU A 77 1.55 -3.30 -17.03
CA LEU A 77 2.27 -4.56 -17.12
C LEU A 77 3.30 -4.56 -18.28
N GLU A 78 2.97 -3.92 -19.41
CA GLU A 78 3.88 -3.76 -20.55
C GLU A 78 5.08 -2.87 -20.24
N GLN A 79 4.91 -1.88 -19.35
CA GLN A 79 5.96 -0.94 -18.95
C GLN A 79 6.77 -1.43 -17.74
N LEU A 80 6.31 -2.48 -17.06
CA LEU A 80 6.97 -3.00 -15.88
C LEU A 80 8.33 -3.61 -16.24
N PRO A 81 9.42 -3.26 -15.52
CA PRO A 81 10.73 -3.85 -15.78
C PRO A 81 10.71 -5.38 -15.65
N GLN A 82 11.42 -6.09 -16.52
CA GLN A 82 11.47 -7.57 -16.52
C GLN A 82 12.03 -8.17 -15.22
N SER A 83 12.73 -7.37 -14.42
CA SER A 83 13.21 -7.73 -13.08
C SER A 83 12.06 -7.98 -12.10
N PHE A 84 10.89 -7.36 -12.29
CA PHE A 84 9.73 -7.50 -11.42
C PHE A 84 8.87 -8.71 -11.80
N GLU A 85 8.62 -9.56 -10.81
CA GLU A 85 7.60 -10.60 -10.89
C GLU A 85 6.25 -10.05 -10.44
N VAL A 86 5.22 -10.21 -11.27
CA VAL A 86 3.85 -9.80 -10.93
C VAL A 86 3.14 -10.93 -10.22
N LEU A 87 2.61 -10.64 -9.04
CA LEU A 87 1.87 -11.58 -8.21
C LEU A 87 0.38 -11.20 -8.14
N GLU A 88 -0.47 -12.22 -8.27
CA GLU A 88 -1.88 -12.13 -7.94
C GLU A 88 -2.08 -12.45 -6.45
N LEU A 89 -2.36 -11.43 -5.65
CA LEU A 89 -2.49 -11.58 -4.21
C LEU A 89 -3.86 -12.14 -3.81
N SER A 90 -3.87 -12.91 -2.73
CA SER A 90 -5.10 -13.25 -2.01
C SER A 90 -5.83 -11.97 -1.57
N PRO A 91 -7.19 -11.95 -1.56
CA PRO A 91 -7.96 -10.79 -1.06
C PRO A 91 -7.82 -10.58 0.46
N VAL A 92 -7.24 -11.55 1.17
CA VAL A 92 -6.96 -11.50 2.60
C VAL A 92 -5.49 -11.81 2.88
N CYS A 93 -4.97 -11.25 3.96
CA CYS A 93 -3.63 -11.50 4.51
C CYS A 93 -3.73 -11.87 6.00
N PRO A 94 -2.65 -12.35 6.64
CA PRO A 94 -2.65 -12.65 8.08
C PRO A 94 -3.09 -11.44 8.92
N LEU A 95 -3.88 -11.68 9.96
CA LEU A 95 -4.23 -10.64 10.92
C LEU A 95 -2.96 -10.02 11.52
N GLY A 96 -2.91 -8.69 11.56
CA GLY A 96 -1.74 -7.95 12.02
C GLY A 96 -0.77 -7.58 10.91
N THR A 97 -1.05 -7.89 9.65
CA THR A 97 -0.19 -7.44 8.53
C THR A 97 -0.11 -5.91 8.50
N THR A 98 -1.25 -5.23 8.66
CA THR A 98 -1.29 -3.76 8.69
C THR A 98 -0.65 -3.19 9.96
N SER A 99 -0.90 -3.78 11.12
CA SER A 99 -0.48 -3.20 12.39
C SER A 99 0.93 -3.57 12.85
N VAL A 100 1.41 -4.76 12.50
CA VAL A 100 2.75 -5.25 12.89
C VAL A 100 3.78 -5.01 11.80
N VAL A 101 3.41 -5.13 10.51
CA VAL A 101 4.37 -4.91 9.42
C VAL A 101 4.50 -3.43 9.10
N ALA A 102 3.38 -2.72 8.95
CA ALA A 102 3.37 -1.32 8.56
C ALA A 102 3.27 -0.33 9.75
N GLU A 103 3.16 -0.84 10.99
CA GLU A 103 3.01 -0.05 12.23
C GLU A 103 1.84 0.94 12.20
N LEU A 104 0.77 0.59 11.49
CA LEU A 104 -0.47 1.36 11.43
C LEU A 104 -1.49 0.84 12.43
N ASP A 105 -2.55 1.61 12.69
CA ASP A 105 -3.64 1.10 13.53
C ASP A 105 -4.36 -0.07 12.82
N GLN A 106 -4.78 -1.09 13.57
CA GLN A 106 -5.50 -2.24 13.03
C GLN A 106 -6.81 -1.84 12.34
N ASP A 107 -7.42 -0.71 12.72
CA ASP A 107 -8.60 -0.14 12.08
C ASP A 107 -8.33 0.33 10.63
N TRP A 108 -7.07 0.25 10.16
CA TRP A 108 -6.72 0.46 8.77
C TRP A 108 -7.04 -0.70 7.85
N SER A 109 -7.38 -1.86 8.39
CA SER A 109 -7.85 -3.02 7.63
C SER A 109 -9.16 -3.59 8.21
N VAL A 110 -9.87 -4.39 7.42
CA VAL A 110 -11.06 -5.11 7.92
C VAL A 110 -10.62 -6.47 8.46
N SER A 111 -10.54 -6.59 9.77
CA SER A 111 -10.35 -7.88 10.44
C SER A 111 -11.53 -8.82 10.16
N THR A 112 -11.23 -10.09 9.92
CA THR A 112 -12.23 -11.12 9.62
C THR A 112 -12.46 -12.04 10.81
N SER A 113 -13.57 -12.78 10.80
CA SER A 113 -13.85 -13.81 11.80
C SER A 113 -12.95 -15.05 11.69
N ARG A 114 -12.03 -15.12 10.73
CA ARG A 114 -11.17 -16.27 10.44
C ARG A 114 -9.68 -15.98 10.62
N ASN A 115 -9.34 -15.11 11.58
CA ASN A 115 -7.95 -14.75 11.92
C ASN A 115 -7.13 -14.22 10.73
N THR A 116 -7.80 -13.54 9.81
CA THR A 116 -7.19 -12.81 8.72
C THR A 116 -7.67 -11.36 8.75
N GLU A 117 -7.09 -10.53 7.90
CA GLU A 117 -7.62 -9.22 7.56
C GLU A 117 -7.74 -9.10 6.04
N VAL A 118 -8.68 -8.29 5.57
CA VAL A 118 -8.77 -7.94 4.14
C VAL A 118 -7.56 -7.08 3.79
N VAL A 119 -6.92 -7.35 2.65
CA VAL A 119 -5.80 -6.54 2.18
C VAL A 119 -6.25 -5.08 2.08
N SER A 120 -5.54 -4.19 2.79
CA SER A 120 -5.77 -2.73 2.81
C SER A 120 -4.64 -1.96 2.12
N ASP A 121 -3.50 -2.62 1.92
CA ASP A 121 -2.30 -2.17 1.22
C ASP A 121 -1.61 -3.39 0.65
N ALA A 122 -1.29 -3.42 -0.64
CA ALA A 122 -0.62 -4.58 -1.23
C ALA A 122 0.89 -4.61 -0.92
N THR A 123 1.51 -3.48 -0.58
CA THR A 123 2.96 -3.42 -0.33
C THR A 123 3.35 -4.18 0.94
N ASN A 124 2.53 -4.16 1.99
CA ASN A 124 2.81 -4.91 3.23
C ASN A 124 2.65 -6.44 3.03
N VAL A 125 1.74 -6.87 2.15
CA VAL A 125 1.59 -8.29 1.77
C VAL A 125 2.74 -8.73 0.87
N LEU A 126 3.13 -7.91 -0.10
CA LEU A 126 4.30 -8.19 -0.93
C LEU A 126 5.59 -8.21 -0.10
N ALA A 127 5.68 -7.42 0.97
CA ALA A 127 6.81 -7.44 1.90
C ALA A 127 6.93 -8.78 2.65
N LEU A 128 5.80 -9.40 3.02
CA LEU A 128 5.80 -10.76 3.60
C LEU A 128 6.35 -11.78 2.61
N GLU A 129 5.88 -11.74 1.36
CA GLU A 129 6.36 -12.65 0.30
C GLU A 129 7.85 -12.41 0.00
N ALA A 130 8.27 -11.15 -0.11
CA ALA A 130 9.67 -10.78 -0.27
C ALA A 130 10.51 -11.30 0.89
N ALA A 131 10.04 -11.18 2.14
CA ALA A 131 10.74 -11.70 3.31
C ALA A 131 10.88 -13.24 3.25
N VAL A 132 9.86 -13.98 2.82
CA VAL A 132 9.94 -15.45 2.64
C VAL A 132 11.02 -15.82 1.61
N ARG A 133 11.05 -15.13 0.47
CA ARG A 133 12.04 -15.37 -0.59
C ARG A 133 13.45 -15.00 -0.14
N ARG A 134 13.62 -13.84 0.51
CA ARG A 134 14.88 -13.40 1.11
C ARG A 134 15.36 -14.39 2.17
N LYS A 135 14.49 -14.89 3.05
CA LYS A 135 14.83 -15.93 4.05
C LYS A 135 15.39 -17.19 3.39
N THR A 136 14.81 -17.59 2.26
CA THR A 136 15.29 -18.75 1.48
C THR A 136 16.67 -18.48 0.89
N GLN A 137 16.87 -17.33 0.24
CA GLN A 137 18.18 -16.91 -0.30
C GLN A 137 19.26 -16.82 0.79
N LEU A 138 18.93 -16.25 1.95
CA LEU A 138 19.86 -16.09 3.08
C LEU A 138 20.23 -17.43 3.73
N LYS A 139 19.32 -18.41 3.72
CA LYS A 139 19.62 -19.77 4.18
C LYS A 139 20.64 -20.45 3.27
N ALA A 140 20.57 -20.22 1.95
CA ALA A 140 21.53 -20.74 1.00
C ALA A 140 22.87 -19.98 1.03
N ASN A 141 22.81 -18.65 1.13
CA ASN A 141 23.96 -17.77 1.26
C ASN A 141 23.62 -16.56 2.14
N ALA A 142 24.15 -16.55 3.37
CA ALA A 142 23.90 -15.48 4.36
C ALA A 142 24.35 -14.07 3.91
N LYS A 143 25.15 -13.97 2.85
CA LYS A 143 25.61 -12.71 2.24
C LYS A 143 24.99 -12.45 0.87
N SER A 144 23.91 -13.15 0.49
CA SER A 144 23.28 -12.98 -0.82
C SER A 144 22.85 -11.53 -1.05
N LEU A 145 23.39 -10.94 -2.12
CA LEU A 145 23.04 -9.61 -2.62
C LEU A 145 21.96 -9.65 -3.71
N GLU A 146 21.44 -10.84 -4.02
CA GLU A 146 20.36 -11.01 -5.00
C GLU A 146 19.12 -10.22 -4.56
N LEU A 147 18.55 -9.47 -5.49
CA LEU A 147 17.38 -8.63 -5.24
C LEU A 147 16.10 -9.42 -5.49
N ILE A 148 15.04 -9.08 -4.75
CA ILE A 148 13.67 -9.56 -4.99
C ILE A 148 12.83 -8.35 -5.37
N HIS A 149 12.33 -8.33 -6.60
CA HIS A 149 11.43 -7.31 -7.11
C HIS A 149 10.06 -7.93 -7.37
N LEU A 150 9.04 -7.46 -6.65
CA LEU A 150 7.67 -7.97 -6.77
C LEU A 150 6.71 -6.82 -7.06
N ALA A 151 5.73 -7.09 -7.89
CA ALA A 151 4.64 -6.18 -8.21
C ALA A 151 3.31 -6.88 -7.93
N ALA A 152 2.27 -6.10 -7.61
CA ALA A 152 0.90 -6.57 -7.63
C ALA A 152 -0.02 -5.47 -8.15
N ASN A 153 -1.04 -5.87 -8.87
CA ASN A 153 -2.16 -5.01 -9.21
C ASN A 153 -3.40 -5.52 -8.48
N HIS A 154 -3.74 -4.88 -7.36
CA HIS A 154 -4.68 -5.44 -6.41
C HIS A 154 -5.77 -4.45 -6.02
N ARG A 155 -7.00 -4.95 -5.88
CA ARG A 155 -8.11 -4.19 -5.29
C ARG A 155 -8.15 -4.46 -3.80
N PHE A 156 -7.86 -3.44 -3.01
CA PHE A 156 -7.92 -3.52 -1.56
C PHE A 156 -9.05 -2.69 -0.99
N LEU A 157 -9.32 -2.87 0.30
CA LEU A 157 -10.41 -2.24 1.03
C LEU A 157 -9.87 -1.51 2.26
N ARG A 158 -10.24 -0.24 2.41
CA ARG A 158 -9.78 0.67 3.46
C ARG A 158 -10.96 1.17 4.31
N PRO A 159 -11.04 0.84 5.62
CA PRO A 159 -12.16 1.18 6.48
C PRO A 159 -12.26 2.66 6.85
N GLN A 160 -11.25 3.47 6.58
CA GLN A 160 -11.27 4.89 6.89
C GLN A 160 -12.38 5.58 6.12
N PHE A 161 -13.00 6.56 6.78
CA PHE A 161 -14.01 7.40 6.19
C PHE A 161 -13.46 8.82 6.10
N TYR A 162 -13.34 9.32 4.88
CA TYR A 162 -12.97 10.70 4.60
C TYR A 162 -14.20 11.40 4.01
N ASN A 163 -14.46 12.63 4.43
CA ASN A 163 -15.52 13.45 3.86
C ASN A 163 -15.08 14.05 2.50
N ASN A 164 -14.65 13.19 1.58
CA ASN A 164 -14.24 13.55 0.23
C ASN A 164 -14.54 12.38 -0.72
N PRO A 165 -15.36 12.59 -1.77
CA PRO A 165 -15.84 11.54 -2.65
C PRO A 165 -14.73 10.87 -3.48
N LYS A 166 -13.54 11.46 -3.57
CA LYS A 166 -12.38 10.86 -4.24
C LYS A 166 -11.71 9.75 -3.41
N PHE A 167 -12.02 9.63 -2.13
CA PHE A 167 -11.50 8.55 -1.27
C PHE A 167 -12.49 7.40 -1.20
N LEU A 168 -12.26 6.40 -2.04
CA LEU A 168 -13.13 5.24 -2.15
C LEU A 168 -12.84 4.21 -1.06
N PRO A 169 -13.87 3.49 -0.56
CA PRO A 169 -13.72 2.45 0.44
C PRO A 169 -12.95 1.22 -0.08
N HIS A 170 -12.99 0.98 -1.39
CA HIS A 170 -12.18 -0.03 -2.05
C HIS A 170 -11.75 0.49 -3.42
N PHE A 171 -10.50 0.23 -3.77
CA PHE A 171 -9.90 0.71 -5.01
C PHE A 171 -8.75 -0.15 -5.43
N GLN A 172 -8.39 -0.06 -6.70
CA GLN A 172 -7.27 -0.80 -7.27
C GLN A 172 -6.02 0.08 -7.28
N MET A 173 -4.88 -0.53 -6.94
CA MET A 173 -3.56 0.08 -7.08
C MET A 173 -2.54 -0.90 -7.62
N ILE A 174 -1.54 -0.33 -8.29
CA ILE A 174 -0.33 -1.02 -8.68
C ILE A 174 0.72 -0.74 -7.62
N SER A 175 1.21 -1.79 -7.00
CA SER A 175 2.13 -1.74 -5.88
C SER A 175 3.41 -2.48 -6.23
N LEU A 176 4.55 -1.89 -5.85
CA LEU A 176 5.87 -2.45 -6.07
C LEU A 176 6.60 -2.60 -4.75
N VAL A 177 7.40 -3.65 -4.65
CA VAL A 177 8.44 -3.77 -3.64
C VAL A 177 9.74 -4.25 -4.25
N SER A 178 10.83 -3.68 -3.77
CA SER A 178 12.18 -4.18 -4.00
C SER A 178 12.78 -4.51 -2.64
N ALA A 179 13.30 -5.72 -2.47
CA ALA A 179 13.93 -6.19 -1.24
C ALA A 179 15.35 -6.69 -1.51
N GLY A 180 16.27 -6.41 -0.59
CA GLY A 180 17.67 -6.77 -0.74
C GLY A 180 18.48 -6.47 0.50
N ARG A 181 19.80 -6.35 0.34
CA ARG A 181 20.71 -6.01 1.43
C ARG A 181 21.28 -4.62 1.29
N ASP A 182 21.61 -4.06 2.44
CA ASP A 182 22.48 -2.92 2.61
C ASP A 182 23.82 -3.16 1.90
N ARG A 183 24.08 -2.38 0.86
CA ARG A 183 25.35 -2.34 0.12
C ARG A 183 26.23 -1.15 0.54
N GLY A 184 25.82 -0.38 1.55
CA GLY A 184 26.47 0.87 1.95
C GLY A 184 26.02 2.06 1.11
N ASN A 185 26.23 3.28 1.64
CA ASN A 185 25.99 4.56 0.96
C ASN A 185 24.63 4.67 0.24
N LEU A 186 23.57 4.12 0.83
CA LEU A 186 22.23 4.07 0.24
C LEU A 186 22.15 3.45 -1.18
N SER A 187 23.14 2.67 -1.60
CA SER A 187 23.18 2.13 -2.96
C SER A 187 22.00 1.20 -3.26
N PHE A 188 21.42 0.53 -2.27
CA PHE A 188 20.18 -0.22 -2.47
C PHE A 188 18.99 0.72 -2.68
N GLU A 189 18.82 1.68 -1.78
CA GLU A 189 17.68 2.59 -1.74
C GLU A 189 17.63 3.46 -3.00
N ILE A 190 18.78 3.96 -3.46
CA ILE A 190 18.90 4.78 -4.68
C ILE A 190 18.54 3.96 -5.93
N GLU A 191 19.14 2.79 -6.11
CA GLU A 191 18.89 1.95 -7.28
C GLU A 191 17.42 1.52 -7.37
N ALA A 192 16.85 1.05 -6.25
CA ALA A 192 15.44 0.65 -6.20
C ALA A 192 14.50 1.84 -6.45
N LEU A 193 14.80 3.02 -5.89
CA LEU A 193 13.93 4.19 -6.02
C LEU A 193 13.94 4.72 -7.45
N LEU A 194 15.10 4.72 -8.12
CA LEU A 194 15.18 5.01 -9.56
C LEU A 194 14.39 4.01 -10.37
N GLU A 195 14.49 2.71 -10.07
CA GLU A 195 13.76 1.68 -10.81
C GLU A 195 12.24 1.84 -10.69
N HIS A 196 11.73 2.10 -9.49
CA HIS A 196 10.32 2.38 -9.25
C HIS A 196 9.86 3.67 -9.94
N LEU A 197 10.62 4.77 -9.84
CA LEU A 197 10.26 6.04 -10.47
C LEU A 197 10.30 5.98 -11.99
N ARG A 198 11.33 5.37 -12.59
CA ARG A 198 11.41 5.16 -14.04
C ARG A 198 10.18 4.43 -14.56
N PHE A 199 9.78 3.36 -13.86
CA PHE A 199 8.56 2.63 -14.19
C PHE A 199 7.33 3.54 -14.17
N TYR A 200 7.10 4.27 -13.08
CA TYR A 200 5.92 5.13 -12.99
C TYR A 200 5.92 6.24 -14.03
N LEU A 201 7.05 6.91 -14.24
CA LEU A 201 7.17 7.98 -15.23
C LEU A 201 6.91 7.44 -16.65
N ALA A 202 7.52 6.33 -17.04
CA ALA A 202 7.29 5.69 -18.34
C ALA A 202 5.83 5.27 -18.52
N ALA A 203 5.23 4.58 -17.54
CA ALA A 203 3.84 4.13 -17.58
C ALA A 203 2.85 5.30 -17.66
N LEU A 204 3.08 6.35 -16.87
CA LEU A 204 2.23 7.55 -16.87
C LEU A 204 2.35 8.30 -18.19
N ARG A 205 3.55 8.44 -18.74
CA ARG A 205 3.76 9.08 -20.05
C ARG A 205 3.06 8.31 -21.15
N ALA A 206 3.19 6.99 -21.18
CA ALA A 206 2.51 6.13 -22.13
C ALA A 206 0.97 6.23 -22.00
N PHE A 207 0.44 6.40 -20.78
CA PHE A 207 -1.01 6.49 -20.56
C PHE A 207 -1.62 7.86 -20.83
N LEU A 208 -0.94 8.93 -20.39
CA LEU A 208 -1.48 10.29 -20.34
C LEU A 208 -1.01 11.15 -21.52
N GLY A 209 0.11 10.81 -22.14
CA GLY A 209 0.78 11.65 -23.13
C GLY A 209 1.45 12.87 -22.51
N GLU A 210 1.81 13.83 -23.37
CA GLU A 210 2.59 15.02 -23.00
C GLU A 210 1.76 16.17 -22.39
N ALA A 211 0.43 16.11 -22.54
CA ALA A 211 -0.46 17.19 -22.09
C ALA A 211 -0.49 17.37 -20.55
N TYR A 212 -0.07 16.35 -19.81
CA TYR A 212 -0.08 16.36 -18.35
C TYR A 212 1.33 16.56 -17.81
N ARG A 213 1.47 17.42 -16.81
CA ARG A 213 2.78 17.66 -16.17
C ARG A 213 2.98 16.68 -15.03
N LEU A 214 4.17 16.11 -14.94
CA LEU A 214 4.56 15.23 -13.84
C LEU A 214 5.58 15.93 -12.97
N GLU A 215 5.49 15.71 -11.66
CA GLU A 215 6.46 16.22 -10.70
C GLU A 215 6.83 15.15 -9.67
N VAL A 216 8.12 14.88 -9.54
CA VAL A 216 8.71 14.07 -8.48
C VAL A 216 9.16 14.99 -7.36
N GLN A 217 8.62 14.78 -6.16
CA GLN A 217 9.09 15.41 -4.93
C GLN A 217 9.81 14.35 -4.08
N LEU A 218 11.12 14.52 -3.88
CA LEU A 218 11.93 13.66 -3.01
C LEU A 218 12.05 14.27 -1.62
N THR A 219 11.94 13.45 -0.58
CA THR A 219 12.14 13.84 0.81
C THR A 219 13.08 12.83 1.47
N ASP A 220 13.97 13.34 2.32
CA ASP A 220 14.84 12.54 3.17
C ASP A 220 14.59 12.91 4.63
N PHE A 221 14.11 11.95 5.43
CA PHE A 221 13.88 12.16 6.86
C PHE A 221 15.12 11.96 7.74
N HIS A 222 16.28 11.72 7.11
CA HIS A 222 17.53 11.54 7.83
C HIS A 222 17.95 12.79 8.61
N ALA A 223 18.60 12.58 9.76
CA ALA A 223 18.99 13.67 10.67
C ALA A 223 20.08 14.60 10.10
N TYR A 224 20.92 14.08 9.20
CA TYR A 224 21.91 14.85 8.46
C TYR A 224 21.36 15.23 7.09
N ASP A 225 21.60 16.49 6.69
CA ASP A 225 21.27 16.96 5.35
C ASP A 225 22.14 16.26 4.30
N ARG A 226 21.48 15.46 3.45
CA ARG A 226 22.07 14.77 2.30
C ARG A 226 21.51 15.28 0.97
N SER A 227 20.75 16.39 0.99
CA SER A 227 19.96 16.87 -0.14
C SER A 227 20.80 17.08 -1.41
N GLN A 228 21.91 17.81 -1.33
CA GLN A 228 22.77 18.07 -2.48
C GLN A 228 23.32 16.77 -3.12
N TRP A 229 23.69 15.80 -2.29
CA TRP A 229 24.19 14.52 -2.79
C TRP A 229 23.07 13.68 -3.40
N LEU A 230 21.90 13.59 -2.75
CA LEU A 230 20.73 12.89 -3.27
C LEU A 230 20.19 13.54 -4.54
N GLU A 231 20.25 14.86 -4.67
CA GLU A 231 19.89 15.58 -5.88
C GLU A 231 20.75 15.11 -7.05
N ALA A 232 22.07 14.99 -6.86
CA ALA A 232 22.96 14.47 -7.89
C ALA A 232 22.74 12.98 -8.19
N GLN A 233 22.45 12.15 -7.18
CA GLN A 233 22.30 10.68 -7.36
C GLN A 233 20.92 10.25 -7.88
N LEU A 234 19.87 11.06 -7.65
CA LEU A 234 18.49 10.72 -7.96
C LEU A 234 17.84 11.73 -8.91
N LEU A 235 17.74 12.99 -8.48
CA LEU A 235 16.94 13.99 -9.20
C LEU A 235 17.56 14.37 -10.54
N GLN A 236 18.88 14.54 -10.60
CA GLN A 236 19.57 14.84 -11.86
C GLN A 236 19.48 13.68 -12.84
N VAL A 237 19.64 12.44 -12.35
CA VAL A 237 19.49 11.23 -13.19
C VAL A 237 18.08 11.17 -13.81
N LEU A 238 17.05 11.43 -13.01
CA LEU A 238 15.67 11.47 -13.50
C LEU A 238 15.42 12.65 -14.45
N ALA A 239 15.99 13.83 -14.17
CA ALA A 239 15.85 15.00 -15.04
C ALA A 239 16.56 14.82 -16.39
N ASP A 240 17.68 14.09 -16.42
CA ASP A 240 18.40 13.77 -17.66
C ASP A 240 17.61 12.74 -18.51
N GLU A 241 16.99 11.75 -17.87
CA GLU A 241 16.19 10.72 -18.54
C GLU A 241 14.79 11.21 -18.95
N PHE A 242 14.19 12.10 -18.16
CA PHE A 242 12.85 12.64 -18.34
C PHE A 242 12.85 14.17 -18.22
N PRO A 243 13.40 14.89 -19.21
CA PRO A 243 13.59 16.35 -19.15
C PRO A 243 12.29 17.15 -19.02
N GLU A 244 11.16 16.54 -19.33
CA GLU A 244 9.82 17.12 -19.19
C GLU A 244 9.19 16.91 -17.80
N VAL A 245 9.86 16.20 -16.90
CA VAL A 245 9.41 15.95 -15.52
C VAL A 245 10.09 16.91 -14.56
N SER A 246 9.30 17.63 -13.76
CA SER A 246 9.82 18.47 -12.69
C SER A 246 10.33 17.58 -11.56
N CYS A 247 11.60 17.67 -11.20
CA CYS A 247 12.19 16.92 -10.10
C CYS A 247 12.70 17.90 -9.04
N ARG A 248 12.23 17.77 -7.79
CA ARG A 248 12.70 18.65 -6.71
C ARG A 248 12.81 17.95 -5.36
N PHE A 249 13.69 18.48 -4.53
CA PHE A 249 13.77 18.11 -3.12
C PHE A 249 12.72 18.87 -2.31
N LYS A 250 12.17 18.23 -1.27
CA LYS A 250 11.14 18.78 -0.39
C LYS A 250 11.42 18.43 1.07
N PRO A 251 12.39 19.11 1.71
CA PRO A 251 12.84 18.78 3.06
C PRO A 251 11.83 19.16 4.16
N GLU A 252 10.92 20.09 3.87
CA GLU A 252 9.91 20.59 4.81
C GLU A 252 8.67 19.69 4.95
N ARG A 253 8.61 18.59 4.18
CA ARG A 253 7.52 17.62 4.26
C ARG A 253 7.53 16.96 5.64
N GLU A 254 6.38 16.90 6.30
CA GLU A 254 6.19 16.16 7.55
C GLU A 254 5.44 14.83 7.36
N SER A 255 4.62 14.71 6.31
CA SER A 255 3.84 13.50 6.05
C SER A 255 4.74 12.32 5.71
N GLY A 256 4.52 11.16 6.36
CA GLY A 256 5.35 9.97 6.19
C GLY A 256 6.59 9.94 7.08
N ARG A 257 6.87 10.99 7.86
CA ARG A 257 7.83 10.93 8.97
C ARG A 257 7.36 9.88 9.98
N ASN A 258 8.29 9.10 10.51
CA ASN A 258 8.04 7.93 11.38
C ASN A 258 7.36 6.73 10.69
N TYR A 259 7.04 6.81 9.39
CA TYR A 259 6.55 5.68 8.61
C TYR A 259 7.63 5.18 7.64
N TYR A 260 8.19 6.08 6.83
CA TYR A 260 9.36 5.77 6.04
C TYR A 260 10.61 5.85 6.91
N ARG A 261 11.56 4.97 6.61
CA ARG A 261 12.84 4.94 7.32
C ARG A 261 13.66 6.20 7.07
N ASP A 262 13.80 6.61 5.81
CA ASP A 262 14.47 7.86 5.44
C ASP A 262 13.98 8.43 4.10
N LEU A 263 14.41 7.85 2.98
CA LEU A 263 14.13 8.31 1.62
C LEU A 263 12.70 7.95 1.20
N CYS A 264 11.93 8.95 0.79
CA CYS A 264 10.61 8.74 0.22
C CYS A 264 10.32 9.76 -0.87
N PHE A 265 9.32 9.47 -1.70
CA PHE A 265 8.90 10.37 -2.75
C PHE A 265 7.38 10.52 -2.77
N HIS A 266 6.93 11.61 -3.37
CA HIS A 266 5.60 11.75 -3.92
C HIS A 266 5.72 12.02 -5.42
N LEU A 267 4.81 11.43 -6.19
CA LEU A 267 4.64 11.73 -7.60
C LEU A 267 3.32 12.44 -7.81
N TYR A 268 3.40 13.64 -8.37
CA TYR A 268 2.27 14.48 -8.68
C TYR A 268 2.00 14.52 -10.17
N LEU A 269 0.71 14.57 -10.49
CA LEU A 269 0.17 14.83 -11.82
C LEU A 269 -0.55 16.16 -11.79
N THR A 270 -0.24 17.05 -12.74
CA THR A 270 -1.04 18.27 -12.98
C THR A 270 -1.84 18.11 -14.27
N ASP A 271 -3.15 18.25 -14.16
CA ASP A 271 -4.07 18.16 -15.30
C ASP A 271 -4.01 19.40 -16.21
N THR A 272 -4.76 19.36 -17.32
CA THR A 272 -4.82 20.45 -18.30
C THR A 272 -5.50 21.73 -17.78
N LEU A 273 -6.20 21.64 -16.63
CA LEU A 273 -6.83 22.75 -15.94
C LEU A 273 -5.91 23.35 -14.85
N GLY A 274 -4.75 22.75 -14.61
CA GLY A 274 -3.76 23.21 -13.63
C GLY A 274 -3.94 22.63 -12.23
N ASN A 275 -4.83 21.65 -12.03
CA ASN A 275 -5.00 21.01 -10.72
C ASN A 275 -3.95 19.93 -10.51
N ALA A 276 -3.29 19.95 -9.36
CA ALA A 276 -2.27 18.98 -8.99
C ALA A 276 -2.81 17.89 -8.05
N TYR A 277 -2.50 16.63 -8.36
CA TYR A 277 -2.92 15.46 -7.59
C TYR A 277 -1.73 14.56 -7.32
N GLN A 278 -1.56 14.14 -6.06
CA GLN A 278 -0.64 13.05 -5.74
C GLN A 278 -1.24 11.74 -6.26
N ILE A 279 -0.51 11.06 -7.15
CA ILE A 279 -0.98 9.84 -7.81
C ILE A 279 -0.18 8.60 -7.40
N ALA A 280 1.06 8.78 -6.95
CA ALA A 280 1.88 7.73 -6.40
C ALA A 280 2.75 8.24 -5.25
N ASP A 281 3.15 7.31 -4.39
CA ASP A 281 4.14 7.52 -3.35
C ASP A 281 4.94 6.23 -3.10
N GLY A 282 6.01 6.37 -2.33
CA GLY A 282 6.87 5.27 -1.99
C GLY A 282 8.07 5.72 -1.20
N GLY A 283 8.83 4.77 -0.68
CA GLY A 283 10.02 5.06 0.10
C GLY A 283 10.62 3.83 0.75
N SER A 284 11.76 4.05 1.39
CA SER A 284 12.47 3.05 2.17
C SER A 284 11.70 2.77 3.45
N VAL A 285 11.62 1.49 3.81
CA VAL A 285 11.05 1.03 5.08
C VAL A 285 11.94 -0.08 5.64
N ASP A 286 11.79 -0.39 6.92
CA ASP A 286 12.58 -1.39 7.64
C ASP A 286 11.85 -2.75 7.78
N TRP A 287 10.71 -2.93 7.12
CA TRP A 287 9.83 -4.07 7.33
C TRP A 287 10.53 -5.43 7.15
N THR A 288 11.34 -5.61 6.10
CA THR A 288 12.10 -6.87 5.92
C THR A 288 13.19 -7.04 6.97
N ALA A 289 13.78 -5.95 7.48
CA ALA A 289 14.74 -6.01 8.58
C ALA A 289 14.07 -6.51 9.86
N ASN A 290 12.84 -6.05 10.14
CA ASN A 290 12.05 -6.45 11.30
C ASN A 290 11.55 -7.90 11.16
N LEU A 291 10.90 -8.22 10.03
CA LEU A 291 10.36 -9.56 9.70
C LEU A 291 11.44 -10.66 9.75
N LEU A 292 12.67 -10.34 9.35
CA LEU A 292 13.78 -11.28 9.30
C LEU A 292 14.76 -11.15 10.47
N SER A 293 14.52 -10.20 11.38
CA SER A 293 15.44 -9.88 12.49
C SER A 293 16.89 -9.66 12.00
N ASN A 294 17.04 -8.92 10.90
CA ASN A 294 18.32 -8.70 10.24
C ASN A 294 18.44 -7.24 9.76
N ALA A 295 19.17 -6.42 10.52
CA ALA A 295 19.37 -5.00 10.26
C ALA A 295 20.08 -4.67 8.92
N LYS A 296 20.60 -5.67 8.21
CA LYS A 296 21.16 -5.51 6.86
C LYS A 296 20.13 -5.69 5.75
N GLU A 297 18.94 -6.21 6.02
CA GLU A 297 17.90 -6.22 4.99
C GLU A 297 17.36 -4.82 4.76
N ARG A 298 16.87 -4.61 3.54
CA ARG A 298 16.30 -3.37 3.05
C ARG A 298 15.03 -3.67 2.28
N LEU A 299 14.09 -2.73 2.31
CA LEU A 299 12.87 -2.77 1.53
C LEU A 299 12.57 -1.36 1.01
N LEU A 300 12.27 -1.26 -0.28
CA LEU A 300 11.63 -0.10 -0.87
C LEU A 300 10.22 -0.49 -1.29
N ILE A 301 9.23 0.31 -0.91
CA ILE A 301 7.82 0.12 -1.28
C ILE A 301 7.35 1.30 -2.14
N SER A 302 6.39 1.08 -3.03
CA SER A 302 5.65 2.17 -3.65
C SER A 302 4.29 1.71 -4.17
N GLY A 303 3.38 2.67 -4.34
CA GLY A 303 2.06 2.42 -4.90
C GLY A 303 1.57 3.55 -5.79
N LEU A 304 0.85 3.21 -6.85
CA LEU A 304 0.13 4.15 -7.70
C LEU A 304 -1.36 3.77 -7.77
N SER A 305 -2.24 4.73 -7.53
CA SER A 305 -3.69 4.49 -7.61
C SER A 305 -4.19 4.53 -9.05
N SER A 306 -4.42 3.34 -9.61
CA SER A 306 -4.89 3.18 -10.99
C SER A 306 -6.31 3.74 -11.17
N GLU A 307 -7.18 3.54 -10.19
CA GLU A 307 -8.53 4.08 -10.25
C GLU A 307 -8.57 5.61 -10.14
N ARG A 308 -7.76 6.20 -9.26
CA ARG A 308 -7.67 7.67 -9.17
C ARG A 308 -7.17 8.25 -10.48
N LEU A 309 -6.14 7.65 -11.08
CA LEU A 309 -5.60 8.07 -12.36
C LEU A 309 -6.65 8.06 -13.48
N CYS A 310 -7.47 7.01 -13.54
CA CYS A 310 -8.54 6.91 -14.53
C CYS A 310 -9.69 7.90 -14.26
N LEU A 311 -10.05 8.15 -13.00
CA LEU A 311 -11.07 9.14 -12.65
C LEU A 311 -10.67 10.54 -13.12
N GLU A 312 -9.40 10.93 -12.96
CA GLU A 312 -8.92 12.24 -13.44
C GLU A 312 -8.85 12.33 -14.98
N LYS A 313 -8.65 11.21 -15.69
CA LYS A 313 -8.66 11.18 -17.18
C LYS A 313 -10.07 11.19 -17.77
N VAL A 314 -11.05 10.61 -17.09
CA VAL A 314 -12.42 10.38 -17.59
C VAL A 314 -13.40 11.44 -17.07
N PHE A 315 -13.11 12.06 -15.93
CA PHE A 315 -13.87 13.17 -15.36
C PHE A 315 -12.93 14.32 -15.02
N PRO A 316 -12.48 15.12 -16.01
CA PRO A 316 -12.07 16.48 -15.68
C PRO A 316 -13.31 17.14 -15.08
N GLY A 317 -13.25 17.45 -13.79
CA GLY A 317 -14.30 18.24 -13.14
C GLY A 317 -14.54 19.55 -13.88
#